data_AF-A0A385Q3F7-F1
#
_entry.id   AF-A0A385Q3F7-F1
#
_cell.length_a   1.000
_cell.length_b   1.000
_cell.length_c   1.000
_cell.angle_alpha   90.00
_cell.angle_beta   90.00
_cell.angle_gamma   90.00
#
_symmetry.space_group_name_H-M   'P 1'
#
loop_
_entity.id
_entity.type
_entity.pdbx_description
1 polymer ?
#
loop_
_entity_poly.entity_id
_entity_poly.type
_entity_poly.pdbx_seq_one_letter_code
_entity_poly.pdbx_strand_id
1 'polypeptide(L)'
;MLFNIFNKRKPEWELDVDGEEKGGCTAQEVESLLDSIGNGKIYFIVLTPAKKMDVNNRRLNFVQICKDEDDENYHFEVSTSDVNDNDNIVIYGKGGFAKDKVTDMVQLLMKDNIVPDCSGCEVVFDSIDVKIANVEVYKELVKTISDNEDFLQNMDRCFCYPREYFKDNADRYEDRGITDRDAIDTFVWIAIADEMLESGIAIELDWKEEKDEFLSSIEELANENNLVVDDSILDDEGDIPSWCKELDNKWTKDGYCVAGIDIDSDSYVLFICKTDDLKSLTELAKSINHRIDFAQNM
;
A
#
# COMPACT_ATOMS: atom_id res chain seq x y z
N MET A 1 21.57 -6.48 -61.23
CA MET A 1 20.43 -6.19 -60.32
C MET A 1 20.89 -6.61 -58.93
N LEU A 2 21.45 -5.66 -58.18
CA LEU A 2 22.10 -5.90 -56.90
C LEU A 2 21.06 -6.04 -55.79
N PHE A 3 21.31 -7.00 -54.91
CA PHE A 3 20.49 -7.40 -53.77
C PHE A 3 20.05 -6.22 -52.88
N ASN A 4 18.74 -6.07 -52.74
CA ASN A 4 18.10 -5.35 -51.63
C ASN A 4 18.25 -6.20 -50.35
N ILE A 5 19.42 -6.13 -49.72
CA ILE A 5 19.61 -6.51 -48.31
C ILE A 5 20.10 -5.25 -47.60
N PHE A 6 19.23 -4.24 -47.54
CA PHE A 6 19.29 -3.35 -46.38
C PHE A 6 18.82 -4.20 -45.21
N ASN A 7 19.76 -4.51 -44.31
CA ASN A 7 19.45 -4.92 -42.94
C ASN A 7 18.27 -4.09 -42.45
N LYS A 8 17.07 -4.67 -42.39
CA LYS A 8 15.97 -4.13 -41.59
C LYS A 8 16.48 -4.18 -40.15
N ARG A 9 17.13 -3.11 -39.68
CA ARG A 9 17.44 -2.98 -38.25
C ARG A 9 16.10 -3.15 -37.54
N LYS A 10 16.05 -4.10 -36.60
CA LYS A 10 14.89 -4.18 -35.72
C LYS A 10 14.76 -2.83 -35.01
N PRO A 11 13.54 -2.31 -34.87
CA PRO A 11 13.31 -1.08 -34.12
C PRO A 11 13.88 -1.26 -32.71
N GLU A 12 14.64 -0.26 -32.25
CA GLU A 12 15.29 -0.32 -30.93
C GLU A 12 14.35 0.09 -29.80
N TRP A 13 13.17 0.61 -30.15
CA TRP A 13 12.13 1.10 -29.27
C TRP A 13 10.76 0.62 -29.74
N GLU A 14 9.94 0.18 -28.80
CA GLU A 14 8.54 -0.17 -28.97
C GLU A 14 7.67 0.97 -28.45
N LEU A 15 6.61 1.29 -29.20
CA LEU A 15 5.68 2.36 -28.92
C LEU A 15 4.35 1.78 -28.45
N ASP A 16 3.84 2.38 -27.39
CA ASP A 16 2.47 2.29 -26.94
C ASP A 16 1.85 3.70 -27.00
N VAL A 17 0.59 3.78 -27.44
CA VAL A 17 -0.19 5.02 -27.48
C VAL A 17 -1.47 4.78 -26.69
N ASP A 18 -1.69 5.53 -25.62
CA ASP A 18 -2.85 5.42 -24.72
C ASP A 18 -3.15 3.98 -24.24
N GLY A 19 -2.13 3.17 -23.99
CA GLY A 19 -2.25 1.77 -23.55
C GLY A 19 -2.42 0.76 -24.69
N GLU A 20 -2.34 1.20 -25.95
CA GLU A 20 -2.37 0.31 -27.11
C GLU A 20 -0.98 0.14 -27.75
N GLU A 21 -0.41 -1.06 -27.63
CA GLU A 21 0.85 -1.44 -28.28
C GLU A 21 0.78 -1.27 -29.81
N LYS A 22 1.69 -0.46 -30.36
CA LYS A 22 1.87 -0.25 -31.80
C LYS A 22 3.11 -0.98 -32.35
N GLY A 23 3.97 -1.48 -31.46
CA GLY A 23 5.23 -2.13 -31.80
C GLY A 23 6.31 -1.10 -32.14
N GLY A 24 7.27 -1.48 -32.97
CA GLY A 24 8.43 -0.63 -33.21
C GLY A 24 8.14 0.70 -33.93
N CYS A 25 8.85 1.76 -33.53
CA CYS A 25 8.62 3.11 -34.02
C CYS A 25 9.90 3.86 -34.46
N THR A 26 9.70 5.01 -35.10
CA THR A 26 10.73 5.97 -35.50
C THR A 26 10.56 7.30 -34.76
N ALA A 27 11.63 8.09 -34.65
CA ALA A 27 11.58 9.42 -34.02
C ALA A 27 10.54 10.33 -34.67
N GLN A 28 10.38 10.26 -35.99
CA GLN A 28 9.40 11.07 -36.73
C GLN A 28 7.95 10.70 -36.38
N GLU A 29 7.67 9.41 -36.16
CA GLU A 29 6.35 8.96 -35.72
C GLU A 29 6.06 9.48 -34.31
N VAL A 30 7.01 9.37 -33.39
CA VAL A 30 6.88 9.91 -32.02
C VAL A 30 6.68 11.42 -32.02
N GLU A 31 7.46 12.18 -32.80
CA GLU A 31 7.32 13.63 -32.94
C GLU A 31 5.94 14.04 -33.47
N SER A 32 5.36 13.27 -34.39
CA SER A 32 4.01 13.52 -34.90
C SER A 32 2.93 13.29 -33.85
N LEU A 33 3.19 12.42 -32.88
CA LEU A 33 2.28 12.16 -31.76
C LEU A 33 2.32 13.25 -30.70
N LEU A 34 3.42 14.01 -30.59
CA LEU A 34 3.48 15.18 -29.70
C LEU A 34 2.37 16.19 -30.03
N ASP A 35 2.09 16.46 -31.31
CA ASP A 35 0.95 17.31 -31.69
C ASP A 35 -0.40 16.72 -31.27
N SER A 36 -0.52 15.40 -31.26
CA SER A 36 -1.76 14.73 -30.85
C SER A 36 -1.96 14.83 -29.34
N ILE A 37 -0.88 14.69 -28.55
CA ILE A 37 -0.87 14.95 -27.10
C ILE A 37 -1.22 16.41 -26.82
N GLY A 38 -0.51 17.35 -27.47
CA GLY A 38 -0.68 18.78 -27.25
C GLY A 38 -2.10 19.29 -27.51
N ASN A 39 -2.83 18.63 -28.43
CA ASN A 39 -4.22 18.93 -28.78
C ASN A 39 -5.26 18.08 -28.02
N GLY A 40 -4.84 17.25 -27.06
CA GLY A 40 -5.73 16.39 -26.27
C GLY A 40 -6.42 15.27 -27.07
N LYS A 41 -5.83 14.84 -28.19
CA LYS A 41 -6.36 13.71 -28.98
C LYS A 41 -5.92 12.35 -28.44
N ILE A 42 -4.76 12.34 -27.80
CA ILE A 42 -4.20 11.23 -27.04
C ILE A 42 -3.64 11.81 -25.75
N TYR A 43 -3.51 10.99 -24.72
CA TYR A 43 -3.12 11.43 -23.38
C TYR A 43 -1.63 11.21 -23.12
N PHE A 44 -1.10 10.06 -23.56
CA PHE A 44 0.30 9.73 -23.37
C PHE A 44 0.82 8.77 -24.44
N ILE A 45 2.15 8.71 -24.52
CA ILE A 45 2.85 7.66 -25.23
C ILE A 45 3.91 7.05 -24.33
N VAL A 46 4.13 5.76 -24.48
CA VAL A 46 5.20 5.02 -23.79
C VAL A 46 6.17 4.47 -24.81
N LEU A 47 7.46 4.64 -24.53
CA LEU A 47 8.58 4.13 -25.30
C LEU A 47 9.36 3.12 -24.46
N THR A 48 9.32 1.86 -24.88
CA THR A 48 9.99 0.75 -24.20
C THR A 48 11.22 0.33 -25.01
N PRO A 49 12.42 0.24 -24.40
CA PRO A 49 13.62 -0.14 -25.13
C PRO A 49 13.58 -1.65 -25.45
N ALA A 50 13.81 -2.01 -26.71
CA ALA A 50 13.88 -3.42 -27.14
C ALA A 50 15.14 -4.14 -26.62
N LYS A 51 16.13 -3.38 -26.15
CA LYS A 51 17.35 -3.87 -25.51
C LYS A 51 17.41 -3.37 -24.08
N LYS A 52 18.03 -4.14 -23.21
CA LYS A 52 18.29 -3.70 -21.83
C LYS A 52 19.22 -2.48 -21.82
N MET A 53 18.77 -1.41 -21.16
CA MET A 53 19.50 -0.15 -20.98
C MET A 53 19.57 0.18 -19.49
N ASP A 54 20.58 0.93 -19.07
CA ASP A 54 20.71 1.39 -17.69
C ASP A 54 20.79 2.91 -17.65
N VAL A 55 20.09 3.53 -16.71
CA VAL A 55 20.08 4.97 -16.43
C VAL A 55 20.24 5.16 -14.93
N ASN A 56 21.17 6.01 -14.50
CA ASN A 56 21.42 6.31 -13.07
C ASN A 56 21.60 5.06 -12.19
N ASN A 57 22.34 4.06 -12.69
CA ASN A 57 22.59 2.75 -12.05
C ASN A 57 21.34 1.86 -11.87
N ARG A 58 20.23 2.16 -12.55
CA ARG A 58 18.99 1.38 -12.54
C ARG A 58 18.65 0.92 -13.96
N ARG A 59 17.92 -0.18 -14.07
CA ARG A 59 17.45 -0.74 -15.34
C ARG A 59 16.35 0.15 -15.89
N LEU A 60 16.46 0.65 -17.12
CA LEU A 60 15.36 1.36 -17.77
C LEU A 60 14.23 0.36 -18.10
N ASN A 61 13.01 0.69 -17.69
CA ASN A 61 11.80 -0.03 -18.06
C ASN A 61 11.14 0.62 -19.26
N PHE A 62 10.82 1.91 -19.15
CA PHE A 62 10.22 2.70 -20.22
C PHE A 62 10.41 4.21 -19.98
N VAL A 63 10.18 4.99 -21.04
CA VAL A 63 10.02 6.43 -20.99
C VAL A 63 8.58 6.77 -21.35
N GLN A 64 7.93 7.64 -20.59
CA GLN A 64 6.59 8.14 -20.90
C GLN A 64 6.65 9.64 -21.21
N ILE A 65 5.86 10.04 -22.21
CA ILE A 65 5.64 11.45 -22.55
C ILE A 65 4.14 11.70 -22.48
N CYS A 66 3.75 12.63 -21.63
CA CYS A 66 2.36 12.99 -21.38
C CYS A 66 2.22 14.51 -21.24
N LYS A 67 0.99 14.96 -21.05
CA LYS A 67 0.65 16.36 -20.80
C LYS A 67 -0.59 16.41 -19.92
N ASP A 68 -0.50 17.16 -18.82
CA ASP A 68 -1.66 17.39 -17.95
C ASP A 68 -2.72 18.26 -18.65
N GLU A 69 -4.00 18.02 -18.37
CA GLU A 69 -5.12 18.70 -19.05
C GLU A 69 -5.06 20.24 -18.93
N ASP A 70 -4.43 20.76 -17.87
CA ASP A 70 -4.31 22.19 -17.55
C ASP A 70 -2.90 22.80 -17.81
N ASP A 71 -1.92 22.04 -18.28
CA ASP A 71 -0.57 22.54 -18.59
C ASP A 71 -0.42 22.82 -20.09
N GLU A 72 0.39 23.81 -20.48
CA GLU A 72 0.79 24.00 -21.89
C GLU A 72 2.03 23.16 -22.25
N ASN A 73 2.77 22.72 -21.23
CA ASN A 73 4.03 22.01 -21.36
C ASN A 73 3.86 20.50 -21.21
N TYR A 74 4.80 19.76 -21.78
CA TYR A 74 4.87 18.31 -21.69
C TYR A 74 5.58 17.88 -20.42
N HIS A 75 5.18 16.71 -19.93
CA HIS A 75 5.81 15.97 -18.87
C HIS A 75 6.57 14.79 -19.44
N PHE A 76 7.73 14.54 -18.84
CA PHE A 76 8.62 13.47 -19.24
C PHE A 76 8.93 12.60 -18.03
N GLU A 77 8.64 11.32 -18.16
CA GLU A 77 8.78 10.34 -17.08
C GLU A 77 9.72 9.21 -17.49
N VAL A 78 10.52 8.74 -16.54
CA VAL A 78 11.48 7.64 -16.75
C VAL A 78 11.24 6.59 -15.68
N SER A 79 10.71 5.45 -16.09
CA SER A 79 10.49 4.28 -15.23
C SER A 79 11.72 3.40 -15.19
N THR A 80 12.16 3.03 -13.99
CA THR A 80 13.38 2.27 -13.77
C THR A 80 13.19 1.18 -12.71
N SER A 81 13.82 0.02 -12.90
CA SER A 81 13.89 -1.03 -11.87
C SER A 81 15.30 -1.15 -11.25
N ASP A 82 15.40 -1.67 -10.03
CA ASP A 82 16.69 -2.12 -9.51
C ASP A 82 17.26 -3.23 -10.40
N VAL A 83 18.59 -3.27 -10.53
CA VAL A 83 19.27 -4.26 -11.40
C VAL A 83 19.16 -5.69 -10.85
N ASN A 84 18.99 -5.83 -9.54
CA ASN A 84 18.89 -7.11 -8.82
C ASN A 84 17.46 -7.45 -8.38
N ASP A 85 16.56 -6.45 -8.34
CA ASP A 85 15.14 -6.61 -8.00
C ASP A 85 14.27 -5.88 -9.04
N ASN A 86 13.75 -6.64 -10.01
CA ASN A 86 12.95 -6.06 -11.09
C ASN A 86 11.62 -5.46 -10.60
N ASP A 87 11.15 -5.88 -9.41
CA ASP A 87 9.90 -5.42 -8.85
C ASP A 87 10.11 -4.12 -8.04
N ASN A 88 11.35 -3.69 -7.81
CA ASN A 88 11.70 -2.39 -7.26
C ASN A 88 11.66 -1.34 -8.38
N ILE A 89 10.48 -0.84 -8.73
CA ILE A 89 10.25 0.17 -9.76
C ILE A 89 10.24 1.57 -9.13
N VAL A 90 10.87 2.54 -9.79
CA VAL A 90 10.80 3.97 -9.48
C VAL A 90 10.57 4.74 -10.78
N ILE A 91 9.58 5.64 -10.80
CA ILE A 91 9.29 6.54 -11.92
C ILE A 91 9.71 7.95 -11.52
N TYR A 92 10.65 8.50 -12.28
CA TYR A 92 11.11 9.87 -12.14
C TYR A 92 10.40 10.77 -13.15
N GLY A 93 9.76 11.84 -12.69
CA GLY A 93 9.03 12.77 -13.54
C GLY A 93 9.64 14.17 -13.57
N LYS A 94 9.41 14.86 -14.68
CA LYS A 94 9.71 16.29 -14.80
C LYS A 94 8.79 16.95 -15.82
N GLY A 95 8.07 17.96 -15.37
CA GLY A 95 7.21 18.81 -16.22
C GLY A 95 7.93 20.02 -16.82
N GLY A 96 7.15 20.88 -17.47
CA GLY A 96 7.60 22.20 -17.94
C GLY A 96 8.45 22.18 -19.21
N PHE A 97 8.37 21.11 -20.03
CA PHE A 97 9.07 21.04 -21.30
C PHE A 97 8.22 21.59 -22.46
N ALA A 98 8.76 22.57 -23.19
CA ALA A 98 8.23 22.96 -24.49
C ALA A 98 8.42 21.85 -25.53
N LYS A 99 7.59 21.84 -26.59
CA LYS A 99 7.58 20.78 -27.62
C LYS A 99 8.94 20.59 -28.30
N ASP A 100 9.65 21.67 -28.58
CA ASP A 100 10.98 21.65 -29.20
C ASP A 100 11.99 20.90 -28.33
N LYS A 101 11.96 21.15 -27.02
CA LYS A 101 12.81 20.44 -26.07
C LYS A 101 12.46 18.94 -25.96
N VAL A 102 11.18 18.58 -25.98
CA VAL A 102 10.77 17.16 -26.03
C VAL A 102 11.21 16.49 -27.32
N THR A 103 11.11 17.21 -28.44
CA THR A 103 11.58 16.74 -29.76
C THR A 103 13.08 16.43 -29.71
N ASP A 104 13.90 17.30 -29.13
CA ASP A 104 15.34 17.05 -28.94
C ASP A 104 15.61 15.81 -28.06
N MET A 105 14.84 15.62 -26.99
CA MET A 105 14.94 14.44 -26.12
C MET A 105 14.56 13.15 -26.85
N VAL A 106 13.48 13.15 -27.63
CA VAL A 106 13.06 12.01 -28.47
C VAL A 106 14.14 11.65 -29.48
N GLN A 107 14.78 12.65 -30.09
CA GLN A 107 15.87 12.42 -31.02
C GLN A 107 17.09 11.77 -30.34
N LEU A 108 17.51 12.27 -29.17
CA LEU A 108 18.60 11.68 -28.38
C LEU A 108 18.26 10.24 -27.97
N LEU A 109 17.03 10.00 -27.51
CA LEU A 109 16.56 8.69 -27.08
C LEU A 109 16.60 7.68 -28.24
N MET A 110 16.00 8.02 -29.37
CA MET A 110 15.75 7.06 -30.44
C MET A 110 16.91 6.91 -31.43
N LYS A 111 17.78 7.92 -31.57
CA LYS A 111 18.96 7.83 -32.46
C LYS A 111 20.22 7.41 -31.73
N ASP A 112 20.43 7.96 -30.55
CA ASP A 112 21.69 7.80 -29.81
C ASP A 112 21.55 6.87 -28.61
N ASN A 113 20.34 6.39 -28.30
CA ASN A 113 20.03 5.58 -27.11
C ASN A 113 20.47 6.28 -25.81
N ILE A 114 20.33 7.61 -25.80
CA ILE A 114 20.65 8.45 -24.65
C ILE A 114 19.34 8.82 -23.95
N VAL A 115 19.16 8.27 -22.75
CA VAL A 115 18.07 8.66 -21.84
C VAL A 115 18.53 9.89 -21.06
N PRO A 116 17.73 10.96 -20.96
CA PRO A 116 18.06 12.11 -20.12
C PRO A 116 18.34 11.68 -18.67
N ASP A 117 19.32 12.33 -18.04
CA ASP A 117 19.62 12.11 -16.62
C ASP A 117 18.44 12.57 -15.74
N CYS A 118 17.97 11.67 -14.88
CA CYS A 118 16.87 11.91 -13.95
C CYS A 118 17.31 12.41 -12.56
N SER A 119 18.60 12.72 -12.34
CA SER A 119 19.13 13.13 -11.03
C SER A 119 18.48 14.40 -10.43
N GLY A 120 17.83 15.22 -11.27
CA GLY A 120 17.06 16.39 -10.87
C GLY A 120 15.57 16.32 -11.25
N CYS A 121 15.02 15.12 -11.33
CA CYS A 121 13.60 14.83 -11.48
C CYS A 121 12.96 14.53 -10.12
N GLU A 122 11.64 14.70 -10.01
CA GLU A 122 10.89 14.29 -8.82
C GLU A 122 10.53 12.80 -8.90
N VAL A 123 10.37 12.14 -7.75
CA VAL A 123 9.86 10.77 -7.72
C VAL A 123 8.33 10.85 -7.79
N VAL A 124 7.76 10.38 -8.90
CA VAL A 124 6.31 10.37 -9.14
C VAL A 124 5.70 9.04 -8.70
N PHE A 125 6.49 7.97 -8.69
CA PHE A 125 6.09 6.66 -8.18
C PHE A 125 7.32 5.93 -7.64
N ASP A 126 7.17 5.30 -6.48
CA ASP A 126 8.12 4.32 -5.96
C ASP A 126 7.36 3.07 -5.55
N SER A 127 7.76 1.92 -6.07
CA SER A 127 7.17 0.62 -5.74
C SER A 127 7.45 0.19 -4.30
N ILE A 128 8.56 0.65 -3.69
CA ILE A 128 8.82 0.39 -2.27
C ILE A 128 7.73 1.06 -1.43
N ASP A 129 7.33 2.26 -1.85
CA ASP A 129 6.29 3.05 -1.20
C ASP A 129 4.89 2.44 -1.33
N VAL A 130 4.71 1.35 -2.08
CA VAL A 130 3.43 0.60 -2.19
C VAL A 130 3.54 -0.87 -1.79
N LYS A 131 4.74 -1.38 -1.47
CA LYS A 131 4.92 -2.78 -1.08
C LYS A 131 4.86 -2.95 0.43
N ILE A 132 3.97 -3.83 0.87
CA ILE A 132 3.91 -4.30 2.25
C ILE A 132 5.02 -5.33 2.45
N ALA A 133 6.01 -5.00 3.27
CA ALA A 133 7.01 -5.98 3.69
C ALA A 133 6.32 -7.13 4.46
N ASN A 134 6.69 -8.38 4.19
CA ASN A 134 6.12 -9.56 4.86
C ASN A 134 4.57 -9.66 4.77
N VAL A 135 3.96 -9.26 3.65
CA VAL A 135 2.49 -9.31 3.46
C VAL A 135 1.84 -10.66 3.80
N GLU A 136 2.54 -11.77 3.58
CA GLU A 136 2.02 -13.10 3.92
C GLU A 136 1.85 -13.30 5.44
N VAL A 137 2.68 -12.65 6.27
CA VAL A 137 2.50 -12.63 7.72
C VAL A 137 1.25 -11.83 8.11
N TYR A 138 1.02 -10.67 7.48
CA TYR A 138 -0.20 -9.90 7.70
C TYR A 138 -1.45 -10.71 7.30
N LYS A 139 -1.42 -11.41 6.16
CA LYS A 139 -2.52 -12.28 5.71
C LYS A 139 -2.80 -13.42 6.69
N GLU A 140 -1.76 -14.08 7.20
CA GLU A 140 -1.90 -15.12 8.21
C GLU A 140 -2.48 -14.56 9.51
N LEU A 141 -2.02 -13.37 9.93
CA LEU A 141 -2.48 -12.68 11.13
C LEU A 141 -3.98 -12.34 11.03
N VAL A 142 -4.44 -11.66 9.96
CA VAL A 142 -5.86 -11.28 9.84
C VAL A 142 -6.78 -12.51 9.74
N LYS A 143 -6.32 -13.57 9.07
CA LYS A 143 -7.06 -14.83 9.01
C LYS A 143 -7.12 -15.56 10.37
N THR A 144 -6.10 -15.38 11.20
CA THR A 144 -6.09 -15.92 12.57
C THR A 144 -7.00 -15.10 13.49
N ILE A 145 -7.18 -13.81 13.22
CA ILE A 145 -8.09 -12.93 13.98
C ILE A 145 -9.55 -13.32 13.75
N SER A 146 -9.99 -13.47 12.50
CA SER A 146 -11.40 -13.72 12.19
C SER A 146 -11.63 -14.34 10.81
N ASP A 147 -12.70 -15.13 10.71
CA ASP A 147 -13.25 -15.65 9.45
C ASP A 147 -14.34 -14.74 8.84
N ASN A 148 -14.56 -13.54 9.40
CA ASN A 148 -15.55 -12.58 8.88
C ASN A 148 -15.22 -12.19 7.42
N GLU A 149 -16.16 -12.44 6.50
CA GLU A 149 -15.94 -12.27 5.05
C GLU A 149 -15.71 -10.81 4.64
N ASP A 150 -16.42 -9.86 5.26
CA ASP A 150 -16.30 -8.44 4.92
C ASP A 150 -14.94 -7.89 5.40
N PHE A 151 -14.56 -8.22 6.64
CA PHE A 151 -13.23 -7.94 7.19
C PHE A 151 -12.11 -8.46 6.27
N LEU A 152 -12.17 -9.74 5.89
CA LEU A 152 -11.14 -10.36 5.05
C LEU A 152 -11.09 -9.75 3.64
N GLN A 153 -12.24 -9.41 3.05
CA GLN A 153 -12.30 -8.74 1.73
C GLN A 153 -11.69 -7.33 1.78
N ASN A 154 -11.97 -6.56 2.84
CA ASN A 154 -11.39 -5.23 3.02
C ASN A 154 -9.89 -5.31 3.26
N MET A 155 -9.43 -6.28 4.04
CA MET A 155 -8.00 -6.52 4.24
C MET A 155 -7.30 -6.96 2.96
N ASP A 156 -7.90 -7.83 2.14
CA ASP A 156 -7.35 -8.22 0.83
C ASP A 156 -7.23 -7.00 -0.10
N ARG A 157 -8.20 -6.08 -0.09
CA ARG A 157 -8.12 -4.82 -0.84
C ARG A 157 -6.97 -3.95 -0.33
N CYS A 158 -6.83 -3.80 0.99
CA CYS A 158 -5.73 -3.06 1.61
C CYS A 158 -4.37 -3.68 1.22
N PHE A 159 -4.26 -5.00 1.24
CA PHE A 159 -3.01 -5.68 0.88
C PHE A 159 -2.63 -5.56 -0.60
N CYS A 160 -3.63 -5.55 -1.49
CA CYS A 160 -3.39 -5.39 -2.92
C CYS A 160 -3.10 -3.93 -3.30
N TYR A 161 -3.76 -2.97 -2.66
CA TYR A 161 -3.72 -1.56 -3.03
C TYR A 161 -3.68 -0.65 -1.79
N PRO A 162 -2.60 -0.69 -0.96
CA PRO A 162 -2.60 -0.03 0.35
C PRO A 162 -2.74 1.49 0.27
N ARG A 163 -2.17 2.14 -0.76
CA ARG A 163 -2.33 3.59 -0.95
C ARG A 163 -3.70 4.01 -1.49
N GLU A 164 -4.31 3.20 -2.34
CA GLU A 164 -5.69 3.46 -2.79
C GLU A 164 -6.65 3.26 -1.63
N TYR A 165 -6.48 2.18 -0.86
CA TYR A 165 -7.22 1.95 0.36
C TYR A 165 -7.05 3.10 1.36
N PHE A 166 -5.82 3.60 1.57
CA PHE A 166 -5.55 4.77 2.41
C PHE A 166 -6.36 5.99 1.96
N LYS A 167 -6.31 6.30 0.66
CA LYS A 167 -7.04 7.44 0.09
C LYS A 167 -8.55 7.30 0.21
N ASP A 168 -9.07 6.10 -0.03
CA ASP A 168 -10.51 5.82 0.05
C ASP A 168 -11.04 5.88 1.49
N ASN A 169 -10.15 5.76 2.49
CA ASN A 169 -10.45 5.81 3.91
C ASN A 169 -9.79 7.02 4.61
N ALA A 170 -9.51 8.11 3.87
CA ALA A 170 -8.70 9.22 4.36
C ALA A 170 -9.19 9.82 5.69
N ASP A 171 -10.51 9.94 5.88
CA ASP A 171 -11.11 10.48 7.11
C ASP A 171 -10.71 9.65 8.35
N ARG A 172 -10.69 8.30 8.25
CA ARG A 172 -10.30 7.39 9.34
C ARG A 172 -8.83 7.58 9.72
N TYR A 173 -7.95 7.73 8.73
CA TYR A 173 -6.53 7.97 8.97
C TYR A 173 -6.27 9.37 9.54
N GLU A 174 -6.99 10.39 9.07
CA GLU A 174 -6.90 11.75 9.61
C GLU A 174 -7.29 11.80 11.09
N ASP A 175 -8.37 11.11 11.48
CA ASP A 175 -8.82 11.01 12.87
C ASP A 175 -7.77 10.33 13.77
N ARG A 176 -6.95 9.45 13.21
CA ARG A 176 -5.80 8.80 13.89
C ARG A 176 -4.49 9.57 13.77
N GLY A 177 -4.48 10.73 13.12
CA GLY A 177 -3.28 11.54 12.92
C GLY A 177 -2.25 10.94 11.95
N ILE A 178 -2.66 9.98 11.13
CA ILE A 178 -1.83 9.31 10.14
C ILE A 178 -1.88 10.07 8.80
N THR A 179 -0.73 10.27 8.19
CA THR A 179 -0.57 11.05 6.95
C THR A 179 0.04 10.19 5.85
N ASP A 180 -0.05 10.66 4.60
CA ASP A 180 0.56 10.01 3.43
C ASP A 180 2.10 9.85 3.50
N ARG A 181 2.74 10.50 4.49
CA ARG A 181 4.17 10.44 4.80
C ARG A 181 4.55 9.31 5.75
N ASP A 182 3.58 8.72 6.44
CA ASP A 182 3.85 7.58 7.31
C ASP A 182 4.09 6.31 6.49
N ALA A 183 4.70 5.31 7.11
CA ALA A 183 5.15 4.11 6.41
C ALA A 183 3.97 3.18 6.09
N ILE A 184 4.10 2.37 5.03
CA ILE A 184 3.04 1.45 4.58
C ILE A 184 2.66 0.43 5.66
N ASP A 185 3.62 -0.03 6.46
CA ASP A 185 3.35 -0.91 7.60
C ASP A 185 2.45 -0.23 8.64
N THR A 186 2.65 1.05 8.92
CA THR A 186 1.73 1.86 9.75
C THR A 186 0.34 1.89 9.15
N PHE A 187 0.20 2.14 7.84
CA PHE A 187 -1.12 2.18 7.19
C PHE A 187 -1.86 0.85 7.34
N VAL A 188 -1.17 -0.26 7.04
CA VAL A 188 -1.76 -1.60 7.07
C VAL A 188 -2.13 -2.00 8.49
N TRP A 189 -1.29 -1.67 9.48
CA TRP A 189 -1.57 -1.99 10.87
C TRP A 189 -2.80 -1.26 11.41
N ILE A 190 -2.91 0.04 11.09
CA ILE A 190 -4.08 0.83 11.44
C ILE A 190 -5.33 0.35 10.70
N ALA A 191 -5.21 -0.03 9.42
CA ALA A 191 -6.31 -0.63 8.67
C ALA A 191 -6.84 -1.89 9.36
N ILE A 192 -5.96 -2.76 9.87
CA ILE A 192 -6.37 -3.98 10.59
C ILE A 192 -7.23 -3.60 11.80
N ALA A 193 -6.75 -2.68 12.64
CA ALA A 193 -7.49 -2.25 13.82
C ALA A 193 -8.84 -1.63 13.45
N ASP A 194 -8.88 -0.73 12.47
CA ASP A 194 -10.12 -0.08 12.08
C ASP A 194 -11.12 -1.03 11.42
N GLU A 195 -10.66 -1.97 10.60
CA GLU A 195 -11.53 -2.97 9.99
C GLU A 195 -12.06 -3.97 11.04
N MET A 196 -11.29 -4.26 12.10
CA MET A 196 -11.78 -5.03 13.24
C MET A 196 -12.90 -4.28 13.97
N LEU A 197 -12.76 -2.97 14.17
CA LEU A 197 -13.77 -2.13 14.81
C LEU A 197 -15.04 -2.04 13.95
N GLU A 198 -14.91 -1.75 12.66
CA GLU A 198 -16.05 -1.61 11.73
C GLU A 198 -16.82 -2.94 11.57
N SER A 199 -16.12 -4.07 11.68
CA SER A 199 -16.70 -5.41 11.59
C SER A 199 -17.26 -5.94 12.92
N GLY A 200 -17.15 -5.17 14.01
CA GLY A 200 -17.57 -5.59 15.36
C GLY A 200 -16.70 -6.69 15.99
N ILE A 201 -15.53 -6.97 15.41
CA ILE A 201 -14.57 -7.97 15.93
C ILE A 201 -13.83 -7.44 17.15
N ALA A 202 -13.64 -6.12 17.20
CA ALA A 202 -12.98 -5.43 18.30
C ALA A 202 -13.83 -4.26 18.80
N ILE A 203 -13.47 -3.78 19.99
CA ILE A 203 -13.93 -2.53 20.59
C ILE A 203 -12.73 -1.64 20.87
N GLU A 204 -12.90 -0.32 20.87
CA GLU A 204 -11.88 0.64 21.30
C GLU A 204 -12.39 1.41 22.51
N LEU A 205 -11.60 1.43 23.59
CA LEU A 205 -11.93 2.11 24.84
C LEU A 205 -10.83 3.10 25.22
N ASP A 206 -11.19 4.28 25.72
CA ASP A 206 -10.23 5.24 26.27
C ASP A 206 -9.51 4.63 27.50
N TRP A 207 -8.24 4.94 27.73
CA TRP A 207 -7.51 4.36 28.87
C TRP A 207 -8.13 4.66 30.24
N LYS A 208 -8.95 5.71 30.35
CA LYS A 208 -9.66 6.09 31.58
C LYS A 208 -11.14 5.68 31.58
N GLU A 209 -11.55 4.78 30.69
CA GLU A 209 -12.93 4.33 30.60
C GLU A 209 -13.40 3.73 31.94
N GLU A 210 -14.64 4.00 32.29
CA GLU A 210 -15.24 3.53 33.54
C GLU A 210 -15.75 2.09 33.41
N LYS A 211 -15.91 1.41 34.56
CA LYS A 211 -16.29 -0.02 34.61
C LYS A 211 -17.61 -0.32 33.88
N ASP A 212 -18.61 0.55 34.01
CA ASP A 212 -19.94 0.34 33.42
C ASP A 212 -19.86 0.33 31.87
N GLU A 213 -19.09 1.25 31.30
CA GLU A 213 -18.85 1.35 29.85
C GLU A 213 -17.99 0.18 29.35
N PHE A 214 -16.93 -0.19 30.09
CA PHE A 214 -16.16 -1.41 29.81
C PHE A 214 -17.04 -2.66 29.76
N LEU A 215 -17.90 -2.84 30.77
CA LEU A 215 -18.83 -3.96 30.86
C LEU A 215 -19.79 -3.99 29.66
N SER A 216 -20.38 -2.84 29.32
CA SER A 216 -21.29 -2.75 28.18
C SER A 216 -20.61 -3.16 26.88
N SER A 217 -19.39 -2.71 26.62
CA SER A 217 -18.68 -3.02 25.38
C SER A 217 -18.15 -4.45 25.33
N ILE A 218 -17.59 -4.97 26.43
CA ILE A 218 -17.02 -6.33 26.44
C ILE A 218 -18.12 -7.41 26.40
N GLU A 219 -19.32 -7.11 26.91
CA GLU A 219 -20.48 -8.00 26.82
C GLU A 219 -20.89 -8.29 25.38
N GLU A 220 -20.80 -7.31 24.47
CA GLU A 220 -21.10 -7.51 23.05
C GLU A 220 -20.19 -8.58 22.44
N LEU A 221 -18.87 -8.45 22.63
CA LEU A 221 -17.88 -9.43 22.17
C LEU A 221 -18.03 -10.80 22.84
N ALA A 222 -18.33 -10.82 24.14
CA ALA A 222 -18.48 -12.06 24.91
C ALA A 222 -19.69 -12.87 24.43
N ASN A 223 -20.80 -12.20 24.12
CA ASN A 223 -22.04 -12.83 23.66
C ASN A 223 -21.85 -13.57 22.33
N GLU A 224 -21.09 -13.03 21.39
CA GLU A 224 -20.76 -13.69 20.13
C GLU A 224 -19.99 -15.00 20.34
N ASN A 225 -19.18 -15.05 21.39
CA ASN A 225 -18.38 -16.21 21.78
C ASN A 225 -19.09 -17.14 22.78
N ASN A 226 -20.36 -16.88 23.13
CA ASN A 226 -21.13 -17.59 24.16
C ASN A 226 -20.45 -17.59 25.54
N LEU A 227 -19.72 -16.51 25.85
CA LEU A 227 -19.07 -16.29 27.13
C LEU A 227 -19.96 -15.44 28.04
N VAL A 228 -19.85 -15.67 29.34
CA VAL A 228 -20.57 -14.89 30.35
C VAL A 228 -19.61 -13.91 31.01
N VAL A 229 -19.94 -12.63 30.94
CA VAL A 229 -19.31 -11.57 31.76
C VAL A 229 -19.96 -11.61 33.15
N ASP A 230 -19.15 -11.61 34.20
CA ASP A 230 -19.65 -11.52 35.58
C ASP A 230 -19.08 -10.23 36.17
N ASP A 231 -19.95 -9.25 36.36
CA ASP A 231 -19.59 -7.93 36.84
C ASP A 231 -19.06 -7.96 38.29
N SER A 232 -19.47 -8.95 39.07
CA SER A 232 -19.17 -9.06 40.50
C SER A 232 -17.72 -9.46 40.80
N ILE A 233 -16.99 -9.97 39.79
CA ILE A 233 -15.56 -10.28 39.91
C ILE A 233 -14.66 -9.09 39.56
N LEU A 234 -15.22 -8.01 39.01
CA LEU A 234 -14.45 -6.83 38.59
C LEU A 234 -14.44 -5.79 39.72
N ASP A 235 -13.27 -5.23 40.04
CA ASP A 235 -13.13 -4.18 41.06
C ASP A 235 -13.63 -2.83 40.54
N ASP A 236 -14.43 -2.12 41.33
CA ASP A 236 -14.94 -0.78 40.95
C ASP A 236 -13.81 0.27 40.91
N GLU A 237 -12.71 0.05 41.65
CA GLU A 237 -11.50 0.89 41.60
C GLU A 237 -10.44 0.35 40.62
N GLY A 238 -10.81 -0.67 39.83
CA GLY A 238 -9.94 -1.28 38.83
C GLY A 238 -9.78 -0.45 37.56
N ASP A 239 -9.12 -1.05 36.59
CA ASP A 239 -8.84 -0.50 35.27
C ASP A 239 -9.01 -1.58 34.19
N ILE A 240 -9.00 -1.18 32.91
CA ILE A 240 -9.19 -2.09 31.78
C ILE A 240 -8.26 -3.33 31.85
N PRO A 241 -6.93 -3.20 32.05
CA PRO A 241 -6.04 -4.36 32.17
C PRO A 241 -6.41 -5.31 33.33
N SER A 242 -6.74 -4.77 34.51
CA SER A 242 -7.11 -5.60 35.66
C SER A 242 -8.47 -6.28 35.49
N TRP A 243 -9.45 -5.62 34.86
CA TRP A 243 -10.72 -6.25 34.53
C TRP A 243 -10.56 -7.36 33.50
N CYS A 244 -9.77 -7.14 32.44
CA CYS A 244 -9.45 -8.15 31.43
C CYS A 244 -8.80 -9.38 32.06
N LYS A 245 -7.90 -9.19 33.04
CA LYS A 245 -7.27 -10.29 33.77
C LYS A 245 -8.26 -11.16 34.54
N GLU A 246 -9.25 -10.56 35.19
CA GLU A 246 -10.28 -11.31 35.92
C GLU A 246 -11.19 -12.09 34.96
N LEU A 247 -11.52 -11.50 33.79
CA LEU A 247 -12.22 -12.20 32.72
C LEU A 247 -11.39 -13.37 32.15
N ASP A 248 -10.10 -13.17 31.89
CA ASP A 248 -9.18 -14.22 31.44
C ASP A 248 -9.15 -15.41 32.43
N ASN A 249 -9.05 -15.12 33.74
CA ASN A 249 -9.07 -16.15 34.78
C ASN A 249 -10.36 -16.99 34.73
N LYS A 250 -11.50 -16.33 34.46
CA LYS A 250 -12.80 -16.98 34.36
C LYS A 250 -12.94 -17.82 33.08
N TRP A 251 -12.47 -17.29 31.95
CA TRP A 251 -12.62 -17.89 30.62
C TRP A 251 -11.50 -18.88 30.24
N THR A 252 -10.44 -18.97 31.04
CA THR A 252 -9.34 -19.94 30.86
C THR A 252 -9.84 -21.37 30.66
N LYS A 253 -10.88 -21.79 31.39
CA LYS A 253 -11.47 -23.14 31.27
C LYS A 253 -12.18 -23.39 29.93
N ASP A 254 -12.66 -22.32 29.30
CA ASP A 254 -13.38 -22.32 28.02
C ASP A 254 -12.41 -22.06 26.84
N GLY A 255 -11.14 -21.79 27.16
CA GLY A 255 -10.04 -21.61 26.20
C GLY A 255 -10.06 -20.26 25.49
N TYR A 256 -10.62 -19.23 26.13
CA TYR A 256 -10.70 -17.85 25.61
C TYR A 256 -9.98 -16.86 26.51
N CYS A 257 -9.61 -15.72 25.93
CA CYS A 257 -9.01 -14.59 26.62
C CYS A 257 -9.34 -13.27 25.90
N VAL A 258 -9.14 -12.15 26.59
CA VAL A 258 -9.16 -10.81 26.02
C VAL A 258 -7.75 -10.47 25.51
N ALA A 259 -7.65 -10.19 24.22
CA ALA A 259 -6.44 -9.73 23.57
C ALA A 259 -6.54 -8.23 23.25
N GLY A 260 -5.39 -7.57 23.22
CA GLY A 260 -5.26 -6.20 22.73
C GLY A 260 -4.47 -6.15 21.43
N ILE A 261 -4.79 -5.20 20.56
CA ILE A 261 -3.95 -4.79 19.43
C ILE A 261 -3.37 -3.40 19.74
N ASP A 262 -2.05 -3.30 19.81
CA ASP A 262 -1.35 -2.06 20.16
C ASP A 262 -1.21 -1.17 18.92
N ILE A 263 -1.88 -0.03 18.94
CA ILE A 263 -1.89 0.95 17.85
C ILE A 263 -1.09 2.22 18.18
N ASP A 264 -0.23 2.17 19.21
CA ASP A 264 0.55 3.32 19.71
C ASP A 264 -0.35 4.52 20.07
N SER A 265 -1.46 4.23 20.74
CA SER A 265 -2.47 5.18 21.21
C SER A 265 -2.64 5.09 22.73
N ASP A 266 -3.32 6.07 23.33
CA ASP A 266 -3.80 6.02 24.72
C ASP A 266 -5.19 5.35 24.83
N SER A 267 -5.57 4.55 23.84
CA SER A 267 -6.78 3.73 23.82
C SER A 267 -6.43 2.23 23.81
N TYR A 268 -7.36 1.40 24.29
CA TYR A 268 -7.28 -0.05 24.21
C TYR A 268 -8.19 -0.56 23.10
N VAL A 269 -7.60 -1.12 22.05
CA VAL A 269 -8.36 -1.88 21.03
C VAL A 269 -8.37 -3.35 21.44
N LEU A 270 -9.53 -3.83 21.89
CA LEU A 270 -9.72 -5.12 22.53
C LEU A 270 -10.55 -6.07 21.67
N PHE A 271 -10.20 -7.34 21.66
CA PHE A 271 -10.98 -8.41 21.03
C PHE A 271 -10.90 -9.71 21.84
N ILE A 272 -11.86 -10.60 21.64
CA ILE A 272 -11.88 -11.92 22.30
C ILE A 272 -11.44 -12.98 21.31
N CYS A 273 -10.46 -13.82 21.68
CA CYS A 273 -9.98 -14.91 20.85
C CYS A 273 -9.65 -16.16 21.66
N LYS A 274 -9.35 -17.27 20.97
CA LYS A 274 -8.84 -18.47 21.63
C LYS A 274 -7.44 -18.21 22.16
N THR A 275 -7.15 -18.74 23.35
CA THR A 275 -5.83 -18.59 23.97
C THR A 275 -4.70 -19.22 23.14
N ASP A 276 -5.00 -20.23 22.31
CA ASP A 276 -4.01 -20.81 21.39
C ASP A 276 -3.79 -19.94 20.15
N ASP A 277 -4.82 -19.25 19.66
CA ASP A 277 -4.71 -18.31 18.55
C ASP A 277 -3.90 -17.08 18.98
N LEU A 278 -4.11 -16.58 20.21
CA LEU A 278 -3.35 -15.46 20.76
C LEU A 278 -1.83 -15.72 20.76
N LYS A 279 -1.38 -16.93 21.08
CA LYS A 279 0.05 -17.29 21.01
C LYS A 279 0.61 -17.10 19.60
N SER A 280 -0.17 -17.50 18.59
CA SER A 280 0.21 -17.36 17.18
C SER A 280 0.20 -15.90 16.77
N LEU A 281 -0.84 -15.15 17.15
CA LEU A 281 -0.98 -13.72 16.88
C LEU A 281 0.17 -12.90 17.49
N THR A 282 0.58 -13.20 18.72
CA THR A 282 1.70 -12.52 19.38
C THR A 282 3.02 -12.72 18.62
N GLU A 283 3.31 -13.94 18.17
CA GLU A 283 4.54 -14.20 17.41
C GLU A 283 4.48 -13.61 15.99
N LEU A 284 3.32 -13.69 15.32
CA LEU A 284 3.11 -13.08 14.00
C LEU A 284 3.30 -11.57 14.08
N ALA A 285 2.58 -10.89 14.98
CA ALA A 285 2.66 -9.44 15.17
C ALA A 285 4.11 -9.00 15.49
N LYS A 286 4.78 -9.70 16.40
CA LYS A 286 6.17 -9.41 16.76
C LYS A 286 7.13 -9.53 15.57
N SER A 287 6.90 -10.48 14.65
CA SER A 287 7.74 -10.67 13.48
C SER A 287 7.64 -9.55 12.44
N ILE A 288 6.56 -8.77 12.50
CA ILE A 288 6.31 -7.55 11.70
C ILE A 288 6.45 -6.27 12.55
N ASN A 289 7.15 -6.34 13.69
CA ASN A 289 7.41 -5.23 14.60
C ASN A 289 6.16 -4.55 15.20
N HIS A 290 5.05 -5.29 15.29
CA HIS A 290 3.85 -4.85 15.97
C HIS A 290 3.58 -5.70 17.22
N ARG A 291 2.54 -5.35 17.99
CA ARG A 291 2.23 -6.02 19.26
C ARG A 291 0.74 -6.39 19.33
N ILE A 292 0.51 -7.70 19.50
CA ILE A 292 -0.73 -8.28 20.00
C ILE A 292 -0.35 -9.14 21.19
N ASP A 293 -1.09 -9.02 22.28
CA ASP A 293 -0.81 -9.68 23.57
C ASP A 293 -2.13 -9.76 24.35
N PHE A 294 -2.11 -10.40 25.51
CA PHE A 294 -3.21 -10.30 26.46
C PHE A 294 -3.45 -8.83 26.82
N ALA A 295 -4.72 -8.43 26.89
CA ALA A 295 -5.09 -7.06 27.23
C ALA A 295 -4.57 -6.64 28.61
N GLN A 296 -4.45 -7.58 29.56
CA GLN A 296 -3.85 -7.33 30.88
C GLN A 296 -2.36 -6.94 30.85
N ASN A 297 -1.68 -7.16 29.71
CA ASN A 297 -0.27 -6.81 29.52
C ASN A 297 -0.10 -5.49 28.76
N MET A 298 -1.16 -4.94 28.17
CA MET A 298 -1.06 -3.81 27.25
C MET A 298 -0.58 -2.53 27.93
#